data_AF-A0A8T7GGV0-F1
#
_entry.id   AF-A0A8T7GGV0-F1
#
_cell.length_a   1.000
_cell.length_b   1.000
_cell.length_c   1.000
_cell.angle_alpha   90.00
_cell.angle_beta   90.00
_cell.angle_gamma   90.00
#
_symmetry.space_group_name_H-M   'P 1'
#
loop_
_entity.id
_entity.type
_entity.pdbx_description
1 polymer ?
#
loop_
_entity_poly.entity_id
_entity_poly.type
_entity_poly.pdbx_seq_one_letter_code
_entity_poly.pdbx_strand_id
1 'polypeptide(L)'
;MAVSGNKITKIALIFVGIGIAVGLAIALLVMQLEPTEEGDPYDRLSLSERTALVSSFVSASAKYKSKIVVNEDSSFTSAGQGGKPPYQYEWKFSDGITSSLQNMTRSFPSIGSYSGQITVKDSAGKTGQSSFTIEVVPKVTTS
;
A
#
# COMPACT_ATOMS: atom_id res chain seq x y z
N MET A 1 -39.81 11.63 29.99
CA MET A 1 -39.17 11.81 28.67
C MET A 1 -38.23 10.64 28.46
N ALA A 2 -38.56 9.72 27.55
CA ALA A 2 -37.76 8.52 27.30
C ALA A 2 -36.67 8.84 26.26
N VAL A 3 -35.40 8.60 26.63
CA VAL A 3 -34.27 8.70 25.71
C VAL A 3 -34.27 7.46 24.83
N SER A 4 -34.46 7.69 23.53
CA SER A 4 -34.48 6.67 22.47
C SER A 4 -33.14 5.91 22.42
N GLY A 5 -33.20 4.58 22.46
CA GLY A 5 -32.03 3.71 22.38
C GLY A 5 -31.39 3.72 20.99
N ASN A 6 -30.13 4.14 20.90
CA ASN A 6 -29.35 4.08 19.66
C ASN A 6 -29.00 2.62 19.32
N LYS A 7 -29.64 2.08 18.28
CA LYS A 7 -29.28 0.81 17.67
C LYS A 7 -27.92 0.96 16.98
N ILE A 8 -26.88 0.34 17.54
CA ILE A 8 -25.58 0.27 16.90
C ILE A 8 -25.68 -0.76 15.75
N THR A 9 -25.91 -0.26 14.55
CA THR A 9 -25.91 -1.04 13.30
C THR A 9 -24.49 -1.57 13.05
N LYS A 10 -24.33 -2.89 13.13
CA LYS A 10 -23.05 -3.56 12.85
C LYS A 10 -22.75 -3.47 11.34
N ILE A 11 -21.82 -2.59 10.96
CA ILE A 11 -21.28 -2.53 9.60
C ILE A 11 -20.15 -3.57 9.50
N ALA A 12 -20.43 -4.69 8.84
CA ALA A 12 -19.39 -5.64 8.47
C ALA A 12 -18.62 -5.08 7.24
N LEU A 13 -17.36 -4.69 7.42
CA LEU A 13 -16.48 -4.37 6.31
C LEU A 13 -15.97 -5.67 5.68
N ILE A 14 -16.41 -5.97 4.47
CA ILE A 14 -15.89 -7.06 3.66
C ILE A 14 -14.63 -6.55 2.94
N PHE A 15 -13.46 -7.07 3.32
CA PHE A 15 -12.20 -6.79 2.62
C PHE A 15 -12.10 -7.66 1.36
N VAL A 16 -12.52 -7.13 0.22
CA VAL A 16 -12.30 -7.79 -1.08
C VAL A 16 -10.99 -7.29 -1.68
N GLY A 17 -9.96 -8.13 -1.64
CA GLY A 17 -9.02 -8.37 -2.75
C GLY A 17 -8.20 -7.22 -3.34
N ILE A 18 -8.12 -6.05 -2.72
CA ILE A 18 -7.26 -4.94 -3.15
C ILE A 18 -6.56 -4.42 -1.90
N GLY A 19 -5.25 -4.16 -2.00
CA GLY A 19 -4.43 -3.54 -0.95
C GLY A 19 -4.86 -2.10 -0.62
N ILE A 20 -6.12 -1.92 -0.24
CA ILE A 20 -6.70 -0.69 0.27
C ILE A 20 -6.50 -0.71 1.78
N ALA A 21 -5.47 0.03 2.18
CA ALA A 21 -5.50 0.96 3.30
C ALA A 21 -6.35 0.52 4.50
N VAL A 22 -5.70 -0.12 5.46
CA VAL A 22 -6.05 0.06 6.88
C VAL A 22 -5.70 1.51 7.25
N GLY A 23 -6.47 2.46 6.72
CA GLY A 23 -6.35 3.90 6.95
C GLY A 23 -7.67 4.55 7.35
N LEU A 24 -8.81 3.86 7.16
CA LEU A 24 -10.13 4.38 7.51
C LEU A 24 -10.61 4.04 8.93
N ALA A 25 -9.91 3.19 9.67
CA ALA A 25 -10.36 2.80 11.02
C ALA A 25 -9.95 3.78 12.13
N ILE A 26 -8.89 4.59 11.93
CA ILE A 26 -8.33 5.41 13.02
C ILE A 26 -9.03 6.78 13.13
N ALA A 27 -9.55 7.33 12.02
CA ALA A 27 -10.30 8.59 12.06
C ALA A 27 -11.62 8.47 12.85
N LEU A 28 -12.23 7.27 12.91
CA LEU A 28 -13.43 7.05 13.72
C LEU A 28 -13.16 6.95 15.21
N LEU A 29 -11.92 6.68 15.65
CA LEU A 29 -11.61 6.50 17.07
C LEU A 29 -11.34 7.83 17.79
N VAL A 30 -10.88 8.87 17.07
CA VAL A 30 -10.52 10.16 17.66
C VAL A 30 -11.74 11.06 17.92
N MET A 31 -12.92 10.71 17.40
CA MET A 31 -14.14 11.54 17.48
C MET A 31 -15.10 11.19 18.63
N GLN A 32 -14.73 10.28 19.55
CA GLN A 32 -15.59 9.88 20.68
C GLN A 32 -15.16 10.43 22.06
N LEU A 33 -14.17 11.32 22.12
CA LEU A 33 -13.84 12.03 23.35
C LEU A 33 -14.20 13.50 23.20
N GLU A 34 -15.49 13.80 23.34
CA GLU A 34 -15.90 15.16 23.71
C GLU A 34 -15.29 15.44 25.10
N PRO A 35 -14.49 16.50 25.28
CA PRO A 35 -13.93 16.81 26.58
C PRO A 35 -15.06 17.31 27.49
N THR A 36 -15.55 16.44 28.36
CA THR A 36 -16.29 16.88 29.54
C THR A 36 -15.29 17.32 30.58
N GLU A 37 -15.41 18.59 30.94
CA GLU A 37 -14.90 19.24 32.15
C GLU A 37 -13.59 20.04 32.05
N GLU A 38 -13.75 21.27 32.49
CA GLU A 38 -12.77 22.34 32.63
C GLU A 38 -11.78 21.96 33.73
N GLY A 39 -10.63 21.35 33.39
CA GLY A 39 -9.57 21.17 34.37
C GLY A 39 -8.58 20.01 34.21
N ASP A 40 -8.53 19.27 33.10
CA ASP A 40 -7.60 18.14 33.00
C ASP A 40 -6.11 18.57 32.93
N PRO A 41 -5.25 18.13 33.88
CA PRO A 41 -3.81 18.39 33.88
C PRO A 41 -3.03 17.43 32.96
N TYR A 42 -3.71 16.55 32.23
CA TYR A 42 -3.10 15.68 31.22
C TYR A 42 -3.04 16.41 29.88
N ASP A 43 -2.03 17.26 29.81
CA ASP A 43 -1.11 17.33 28.69
C ASP A 43 -1.76 17.13 27.32
N ARG A 44 -2.26 18.24 26.78
CA ARG A 44 -2.70 18.29 25.39
C ARG A 44 -1.47 18.14 24.53
N LEU A 45 -1.14 16.89 24.17
CA LEU A 45 -0.36 16.61 22.96
C LEU A 45 -0.88 17.58 21.89
N SER A 46 -0.02 18.49 21.48
CA SER A 46 -0.42 19.61 20.63
C SER A 46 -1.08 19.01 19.39
N LEU A 47 -2.06 19.71 18.80
CA LEU A 47 -2.72 19.20 17.61
C LEU A 47 -1.69 18.86 16.50
N SER A 48 -0.53 19.53 16.50
CA SER A 48 0.61 19.23 15.64
C SER A 48 1.21 17.83 15.88
N GLU A 49 1.29 17.35 17.12
CA GLU A 49 1.75 16.01 17.48
C GLU A 49 0.67 14.95 17.23
N ARG A 50 -0.60 15.30 17.46
CA ARG A 50 -1.75 14.43 17.13
C ARG A 50 -1.95 14.27 15.61
N THR A 51 -1.61 15.29 14.82
CA THR A 51 -1.60 15.24 13.35
C THR A 51 -0.36 14.52 12.82
N ALA A 52 0.76 14.57 13.54
CA ALA A 52 1.99 13.85 13.18
C ALA A 52 1.83 12.32 13.18
N LEU A 53 0.91 11.77 13.99
CA LEU A 53 0.60 10.34 13.98
C LEU A 53 -0.11 9.88 12.68
N VAL A 54 -0.79 10.78 11.98
CA VAL A 54 -1.59 10.48 10.77
C VAL A 54 -0.76 10.58 9.48
N SER A 55 0.37 11.29 9.48
CA SER A 55 1.13 11.63 8.26
C SER A 55 2.34 10.72 7.97
N SER A 56 2.33 9.47 8.44
CA SER A 56 3.56 8.68 8.56
C SER A 56 3.63 7.40 7.73
N PHE A 57 2.58 7.02 7.00
CA PHE A 57 2.62 5.81 6.18
C PHE A 57 3.10 6.12 4.76
N VAL A 58 3.90 5.20 4.22
CA VAL A 58 4.28 5.18 2.80
C VAL A 58 3.52 4.04 2.17
N SER A 59 2.83 4.29 1.06
CA SER A 59 2.25 3.24 0.23
C SER A 59 3.07 3.05 -1.03
N ALA A 60 3.13 1.81 -1.51
CA ALA A 60 3.74 1.45 -2.77
C ALA A 60 2.69 0.85 -3.69
N SER A 61 2.84 1.09 -4.98
CA SER A 61 2.02 0.48 -6.03
C SER A 61 2.88 0.11 -7.21
N ALA A 62 2.52 -0.97 -7.89
CA ALA A 62 3.14 -1.43 -9.13
C ALA A 62 2.09 -1.51 -10.24
N LYS A 63 2.48 -1.14 -11.47
CA LYS A 63 1.73 -1.46 -12.68
C LYS A 63 2.60 -2.37 -13.55
N TYR A 64 1.98 -3.41 -14.08
CA TYR A 64 2.63 -4.48 -14.82
C TYR A 64 1.60 -5.24 -15.67
N LYS A 65 2.06 -5.98 -16.68
CA LYS A 65 1.25 -6.98 -17.38
C LYS A 65 1.19 -8.26 -16.53
N SER A 66 -0.01 -8.72 -16.16
CA SER A 66 -0.18 -9.98 -15.42
C SER A 66 0.08 -11.22 -16.28
N LYS A 67 0.01 -11.09 -17.61
CA LYS A 67 0.37 -12.13 -18.57
C LYS A 67 1.38 -11.59 -19.58
N ILE A 68 2.50 -12.28 -19.74
CA ILE A 68 3.62 -11.89 -20.61
C ILE A 68 4.00 -13.09 -21.49
N VAL A 69 4.34 -12.86 -22.75
CA VAL A 69 4.89 -13.92 -23.60
C VAL A 69 6.38 -14.12 -23.29
N VAL A 70 6.85 -15.36 -23.27
CA VAL A 70 8.27 -15.69 -23.05
C VAL A 70 9.17 -14.86 -24.00
N ASN A 71 10.26 -14.32 -23.44
CA ASN A 71 11.20 -13.40 -24.11
C ASN A 71 10.60 -12.08 -24.63
N GLU A 72 9.36 -11.73 -24.30
CA GLU A 72 8.80 -10.40 -24.57
C GLU A 72 9.26 -9.41 -23.49
N ASP A 73 9.64 -8.20 -23.92
CA ASP A 73 9.89 -7.09 -23.00
C ASP A 73 8.59 -6.61 -22.35
N SER A 74 8.63 -6.48 -21.03
CA SER A 74 7.52 -5.99 -20.23
C SER A 74 7.96 -4.86 -19.33
N SER A 75 7.11 -3.83 -19.24
CA SER A 75 7.36 -2.64 -18.44
C SER A 75 6.75 -2.78 -17.05
N PHE A 76 7.55 -2.41 -16.05
CA PHE A 76 7.18 -2.34 -14.65
C PHE A 76 7.35 -0.91 -14.19
N THR A 77 6.28 -0.29 -13.70
CA THR A 77 6.31 1.07 -13.17
C THR A 77 5.85 1.08 -11.73
N SER A 78 6.48 1.89 -10.90
CA SER A 78 6.09 2.05 -9.50
C SER A 78 5.74 3.48 -9.13
N ALA A 79 4.88 3.61 -8.13
CA ALA A 79 4.57 4.88 -7.50
C ALA A 79 4.56 4.72 -5.98
N GLY A 80 5.20 5.68 -5.31
CA GLY A 80 5.13 5.88 -3.86
C GLY A 80 4.17 7.02 -3.52
N GLN A 81 3.39 6.87 -2.46
CA GLN A 81 2.54 7.95 -1.93
C GLN A 81 2.65 8.02 -0.40
N GLY A 82 2.35 9.19 0.17
CA GLY A 82 2.48 9.43 1.60
C GLY A 82 3.94 9.62 2.05
N GLY A 83 4.19 9.61 3.35
CA GLY A 83 5.54 9.80 3.91
C GLY A 83 6.26 11.08 3.44
N LYS A 84 7.58 11.02 3.37
CA LYS A 84 8.46 12.16 3.04
C LYS A 84 9.38 11.89 1.84
N PRO A 85 9.12 12.48 0.66
CA PRO A 85 10.04 12.41 -0.48
C PRO A 85 11.45 12.95 -0.14
N PRO A 86 12.51 12.58 -0.90
CA PRO A 86 12.49 11.67 -2.05
C PRO A 86 12.27 10.20 -1.68
N TYR A 87 11.88 9.39 -2.67
CA TYR A 87 11.68 7.95 -2.51
C TYR A 87 12.83 7.13 -3.12
N GLN A 88 13.05 5.96 -2.54
CA GLN A 88 13.92 4.90 -3.03
C GLN A 88 13.06 3.68 -3.39
N TYR A 89 13.43 2.98 -4.45
CA TYR A 89 12.69 1.85 -4.99
C TYR A 89 13.56 0.59 -4.91
N GLU A 90 12.95 -0.53 -4.57
CA GLU A 90 13.59 -1.85 -4.59
C GLU A 90 12.60 -2.90 -5.10
N TRP A 91 12.87 -3.42 -6.29
CA TRP A 91 12.16 -4.56 -6.85
C TRP A 91 12.87 -5.87 -6.50
N LYS A 92 12.10 -6.89 -6.18
CA LYS A 92 12.56 -8.27 -5.98
C LYS A 92 11.64 -9.23 -6.70
N PHE A 93 12.21 -10.14 -7.47
CA PHE A 93 11.48 -11.19 -8.17
C PHE A 93 11.83 -12.57 -7.60
N SER A 94 10.91 -13.53 -7.76
CA SER A 94 11.10 -14.91 -7.30
C SER A 94 12.27 -15.64 -7.98
N ASP A 95 12.74 -15.13 -9.11
CA ASP A 95 13.91 -15.64 -9.81
C ASP A 95 15.25 -15.05 -9.32
N GLY A 96 15.20 -14.23 -8.26
CA GLY A 96 16.38 -13.65 -7.61
C GLY A 96 16.87 -12.34 -8.22
N ILE A 97 16.27 -11.87 -9.32
CA ILE A 97 16.66 -10.57 -9.90
C ILE A 97 16.08 -9.42 -9.07
N THR A 98 16.87 -8.36 -8.94
CA THR A 98 16.51 -7.14 -8.22
C THR A 98 16.77 -5.89 -9.07
N SER A 99 16.12 -4.78 -8.72
CA SER A 99 16.31 -3.48 -9.39
C SER A 99 16.01 -2.32 -8.45
N SER A 100 16.74 -1.21 -8.60
CA SER A 100 16.52 0.02 -7.84
C SER A 100 15.84 1.14 -8.65
N LEU A 101 15.51 0.88 -9.92
CA LEU A 101 14.84 1.84 -10.79
C LEU A 101 13.36 1.95 -10.43
N GLN A 102 12.81 3.17 -10.45
CA GLN A 102 11.36 3.37 -10.29
C GLN A 102 10.57 2.68 -11.41
N ASN A 103 11.03 2.86 -12.65
CA ASN A 103 10.47 2.27 -13.85
C ASN A 103 11.55 1.44 -14.54
N MET A 104 11.22 0.22 -14.94
CA MET A 104 12.14 -0.67 -15.63
C MET A 104 11.43 -1.49 -16.69
N THR A 105 12.22 -2.04 -17.61
CA THR A 105 11.74 -2.98 -18.62
C THR A 105 12.55 -4.26 -18.51
N ARG A 106 11.86 -5.40 -18.60
CA ARG A 106 12.45 -6.72 -18.43
C ARG A 106 11.67 -7.78 -19.19
N SER A 107 12.38 -8.78 -19.70
CA SER A 107 11.83 -10.02 -20.26
C SER A 107 12.09 -11.24 -19.36
N PHE A 108 11.32 -12.31 -19.60
CA PHE A 108 11.39 -13.57 -18.86
C PHE A 108 11.77 -14.72 -19.80
N PRO A 109 12.88 -15.43 -19.55
CA PRO A 109 13.39 -16.45 -20.47
C PRO A 109 12.66 -17.80 -20.40
N SER A 110 11.96 -18.05 -19.29
CA SER A 110 11.25 -19.32 -19.05
C SER A 110 9.77 -19.08 -18.77
N ILE A 111 8.92 -19.96 -19.30
CA ILE A 111 7.49 -19.98 -18.97
C ILE A 111 7.28 -20.34 -17.50
N GLY A 112 6.18 -19.88 -16.91
CA GLY A 112 5.83 -20.18 -15.53
C GLY A 112 5.22 -19.00 -14.77
N SER A 113 5.05 -19.18 -13.47
CA SER A 113 4.54 -18.15 -12.57
C SER A 113 5.71 -17.47 -11.85
N TYR A 114 5.78 -16.14 -11.93
CA TYR A 114 6.78 -15.33 -11.26
C TYR A 114 6.08 -14.42 -10.26
N SER A 115 6.53 -14.41 -9.01
CA SER A 115 6.11 -13.40 -8.05
C SER A 115 7.11 -12.26 -8.00
N GLY A 116 6.61 -11.06 -7.77
CA GLY A 116 7.41 -9.86 -7.60
C GLY A 116 6.93 -9.05 -6.40
N GLN A 117 7.85 -8.29 -5.82
CA GLN A 117 7.59 -7.33 -4.76
C GLN A 117 8.32 -6.04 -5.07
N ILE A 118 7.65 -4.92 -4.89
CA ILE A 118 8.26 -3.59 -4.84
C ILE A 118 8.22 -3.07 -3.40
N THR A 119 9.36 -2.59 -2.92
CA THR A 119 9.48 -1.82 -1.69
C THR A 119 9.79 -0.37 -2.06
N VAL A 120 9.00 0.56 -1.56
CA VAL A 120 9.24 2.00 -1.67
C VAL A 120 9.62 2.52 -0.31
N LYS A 121 10.78 3.15 -0.18
CA LYS A 121 11.27 3.75 1.06
C LYS A 121 11.32 5.27 0.93
N ASP A 122 10.82 5.99 1.90
CA ASP A 122 10.90 7.45 1.94
C ASP A 122 12.19 7.95 2.63
N SER A 123 12.43 9.26 2.59
CA SER A 123 13.61 9.88 3.21
C SER A 123 13.61 9.84 4.74
N ALA A 124 12.46 9.60 5.36
CA ALA A 124 12.32 9.42 6.81
C ALA A 124 12.50 7.94 7.22
N GLY A 125 12.77 7.04 6.27
CA GLY A 125 13.03 5.63 6.51
C GLY A 125 11.79 4.74 6.54
N LYS A 126 10.60 5.28 6.28
CA LYS A 126 9.34 4.52 6.22
C LYS A 126 9.23 3.78 4.90
N THR A 127 8.56 2.63 4.93
CA THR A 127 8.45 1.75 3.77
C THR A 127 7.00 1.38 3.46
N GLY A 128 6.66 1.40 2.17
CA GLY A 128 5.48 0.77 1.61
C GLY A 128 5.87 -0.42 0.74
N GLN A 129 5.02 -1.44 0.67
CA GLN A 129 5.27 -2.61 -0.17
C GLN A 129 4.05 -2.98 -1.01
N SER A 130 4.30 -3.53 -2.19
CA SER A 130 3.27 -4.11 -3.05
C SER A 130 3.81 -5.39 -3.70
N SER A 131 3.04 -6.47 -3.62
CA SER A 131 3.38 -7.76 -4.22
C SER A 131 2.45 -8.06 -5.39
N PHE A 132 2.96 -8.80 -6.35
CA PHE A 132 2.24 -9.17 -7.57
C PHE A 132 2.68 -10.53 -8.11
N THR A 133 1.87 -11.07 -9.01
CA THR A 133 2.16 -12.33 -9.72
C THR A 133 2.00 -12.11 -11.23
N ILE A 134 2.89 -12.73 -12.00
CA ILE A 134 2.95 -12.71 -13.45
C ILE A 134 2.88 -14.16 -13.93
N GLU A 135 2.06 -14.40 -14.94
CA GLU A 135 2.06 -15.63 -15.72
C GLU A 135 2.83 -15.42 -17.04
N VAL A 136 3.92 -16.16 -17.23
CA VAL A 136 4.69 -16.16 -18.47
C VAL A 136 4.26 -17.35 -19.33
N VAL A 137 3.72 -17.04 -20.51
CA VAL A 137 3.12 -18.02 -21.43
C VAL A 137 3.98 -18.21 -22.68
N PRO A 138 3.89 -19.36 -23.36
CA PRO A 138 4.59 -19.56 -24.64
C PRO A 138 4.11 -18.59 -25.72
N LYS A 139 4.95 -18.35 -26.71
CA LYS A 139 4.57 -17.60 -27.90
C LYS A 139 3.56 -18.41 -28.72
N VAL A 140 2.37 -17.85 -28.94
CA VAL A 140 1.39 -18.47 -29.83
C VAL A 140 1.95 -18.43 -31.24
N THR A 141 2.15 -19.61 -31.83
CA THR A 141 2.56 -19.76 -33.24
C THR A 141 1.38 -20.34 -33.98
N THR A 142 0.65 -19.52 -34.72
CA THR A 142 -0.34 -20.01 -35.68
C THR A 142 0.41 -20.62 -36.85
N SER A 143 0.28 -21.95 -37.03
CA SER A 143 0.82 -22.68 -38.17
C SER A 143 0.01 -22.45 -39.43
#